data_AF-A0A2D1PJF7-F1
#
_entry.id   AF-A0A2D1PJF7-F1
#
_cell.length_a   1.000
_cell.length_b   1.000
_cell.length_c   1.000
_cell.angle_alpha   90.00
_cell.angle_beta   90.00
_cell.angle_gamma   90.00
#
_symmetry.space_group_name_H-M   'P 1'
#
loop_
_entity.id
_entity.type
_entity.pdbx_description
1 polymer ?
#
loop_
_entity_poly.entity_id
_entity_poly.type
_entity_poly.pdbx_seq_one_letter_code
_entity_poly.pdbx_strand_id
1 'polypeptide(L)' 'ISQSALPYRRSVPTWLKLGPDDVKEQIYKLAKKGLTPSQIGVILRDSHG' A
#
# COMPACT_ATOMS: atom_id res chain seq x y z
N ILE A 1 -11.33 22.33 -5.95
CA ILE A 1 -10.49 21.75 -4.86
C ILE A 1 -10.47 20.24 -5.06
N SER A 2 -9.31 19.64 -5.30
CA SER A 2 -9.15 18.18 -5.49
C SER A 2 -8.26 17.64 -4.38
N GLN A 3 -8.79 16.72 -3.56
CA GLN A 3 -8.06 16.12 -2.44
C GLN A 3 -8.52 14.67 -2.22
N SER A 4 -7.60 13.80 -1.82
CA SER A 4 -7.95 12.43 -1.41
C SER A 4 -8.55 12.43 -0.01
N ALA A 5 -9.64 11.67 0.19
CA ALA A 5 -10.27 11.48 1.49
C ALA A 5 -10.09 10.02 1.94
N LEU A 6 -9.62 9.84 3.18
CA LEU A 6 -9.46 8.51 3.77
C LEU A 6 -10.81 8.02 4.32
N PRO A 7 -11.11 6.71 4.25
CA PRO A 7 -12.31 6.14 4.86
C PRO A 7 -12.36 6.39 6.37
N TYR A 8 -13.57 6.47 6.93
CA TYR A 8 -13.77 6.62 8.37
C TYR A 8 -13.11 5.49 9.18
N ARG A 9 -13.24 4.24 8.69
CA ARG A 9 -12.65 3.06 9.32
C ARG A 9 -11.16 2.95 8.97
N ARG A 10 -10.30 2.97 10.00
CA ARG A 10 -8.84 2.87 9.85
C ARG A 10 -8.25 1.48 10.10
N SER A 11 -9.07 0.52 10.52
CA SER A 11 -8.62 -0.87 10.67
C SER A 11 -8.46 -1.54 9.31
N VAL A 12 -7.61 -2.56 9.23
CA VAL A 12 -7.49 -3.37 8.01
C VAL A 12 -8.86 -3.95 7.59
N PRO A 13 -9.15 -3.97 6.28
CA PRO A 13 -10.36 -4.61 5.79
C PRO A 13 -10.31 -6.12 6.03
N THR A 14 -11.46 -6.74 6.33
CA THR A 14 -11.56 -8.19 6.60
C THR A 14 -11.28 -9.08 5.38
N TRP A 15 -11.35 -8.51 4.18
CA TRP A 15 -11.12 -9.17 2.90
C TRP A 15 -9.64 -9.15 2.50
N LEU A 16 -8.83 -8.29 3.14
CA LEU A 16 -7.39 -8.24 2.93
C LEU A 16 -6.72 -9.38 3.70
N LYS A 17 -6.28 -10.42 2.98
CA LYS A 17 -5.60 -11.60 3.55
C LYS A 17 -4.09 -11.45 3.64
N LEU A 18 -3.55 -10.34 3.15
CA LEU A 18 -2.11 -10.05 3.18
C LEU A 18 -1.65 -9.75 4.60
N GLY A 19 -0.63 -10.48 5.04
CA GLY A 19 0.02 -10.25 6.32
C GLY A 19 0.94 -9.03 6.28
N PRO A 20 1.24 -8.41 7.44
CA PRO A 20 2.12 -7.25 7.50
C PRO A 20 3.54 -7.54 7.02
N ASP A 21 4.02 -8.78 7.14
CA ASP A 21 5.37 -9.18 6.71
C ASP A 21 5.49 -9.27 5.18
N ASP A 22 4.45 -9.71 4.49
CA ASP A 22 4.43 -9.74 3.02
C ASP A 22 4.46 -8.33 2.43
N VAL A 23 3.69 -7.41 3.04
CA VAL A 23 3.68 -5.98 2.67
C VAL A 23 5.07 -5.36 2.84
N LYS A 24 5.79 -5.67 3.94
CA LYS A 24 7.16 -5.19 4.15
C LYS A 24 8.10 -5.72 3.07
N GLU A 25 8.02 -7.02 2.75
CA GLU A 25 8.87 -7.61 1.72
C GLU A 25 8.66 -6.94 0.35
N GLN A 26 7.41 -6.66 0.00
CA GLN A 26 7.07 -5.94 -1.23
C GLN A 26 7.63 -4.51 -1.23
N ILE A 27 7.54 -3.78 -0.12
CA ILE A 27 8.15 -2.45 0.03
C ILE A 27 9.67 -2.54 -0.22
N TYR A 28 10.37 -3.49 0.40
CA TYR A 28 11.81 -3.65 0.19
C TYR A 28 12.18 -4.01 -1.26
N LYS A 29 11.39 -4.89 -1.91
CA LYS A 29 11.59 -5.24 -3.32
C LYS A 29 11.41 -4.02 -4.24
N LEU A 30 10.36 -3.24 -4.02
CA LEU A 30 10.05 -2.06 -4.84
C LEU A 30 11.03 -0.91 -4.58
N ALA A 31 11.46 -0.73 -3.33
CA ALA A 31 12.50 0.24 -2.97
C ALA A 31 13.84 -0.11 -3.60
N LYS A 32 14.23 -1.40 -3.61
CA LYS A 32 15.46 -1.87 -4.31
C LYS A 32 15.41 -1.64 -5.82
N LYS A 33 14.22 -1.58 -6.42
CA LYS A 33 14.03 -1.21 -7.84
C LYS A 33 14.18 0.31 -8.10
N GLY A 34 14.38 1.12 -7.06
CA GLY A 34 14.56 2.56 -7.18
C GLY A 34 13.25 3.36 -7.29
N LEU A 35 12.11 2.76 -6.94
CA LEU A 35 10.82 3.45 -6.96
C LEU A 35 10.71 4.45 -5.81
N THR A 36 10.03 5.58 -6.07
CA THR A 36 9.78 6.57 -5.03
C THR A 36 8.72 6.08 -4.04
N PRO A 37 8.76 6.50 -2.77
CA PRO A 37 7.77 6.09 -1.77
C PRO A 37 6.31 6.33 -2.20
N SER A 38 6.06 7.42 -2.94
CA SER A 38 4.74 7.72 -3.49
C SER A 38 4.29 6.67 -4.52
N GLN A 39 5.18 6.31 -5.47
CA GLN A 39 4.90 5.27 -6.46
C GLN A 39 4.71 3.89 -5.82
N ILE A 40 5.50 3.56 -4.80
CA ILE A 40 5.37 2.31 -4.04
C ILE A 40 4.00 2.23 -3.38
N GLY A 41 3.56 3.31 -2.71
CA GLY A 41 2.26 3.38 -2.07
C GLY A 41 1.09 3.25 -3.06
N VAL A 42 1.21 3.83 -4.26
CA VAL A 42 0.22 3.68 -5.32
C VAL A 42 0.15 2.24 -5.83
N ILE A 43 1.29 1.59 -6.09
CA ILE A 43 1.34 0.19 -6.56
C ILE A 43 0.77 -0.77 -5.50
N LEU A 44 1.12 -0.57 -4.22
CA LEU A 44 0.57 -1.39 -3.14
C LEU A 44 -0.95 -1.24 -3.03
N ARG A 45 -1.47 -0.01 -3.17
CA ARG A 45 -2.91 0.25 -3.10
C ARG A 45 -3.67 -0.32 -4.30
N ASP A 46 -3.10 -0.24 -5.50
CA ASP A 46 -3.80 -0.60 -6.75
C ASP A 46 -3.69 -2.09 -7.09
N SER A 47 -2.54 -2.70 -6.82
CA SER A 47 -2.28 -4.11 -7.18
C SER A 47 -2.57 -5.10 -6.05
N HIS A 48 -2.60 -4.66 -4.79
CA HIS A 48 -2.74 -5.54 -3.61
C HIS A 48 -3.88 -5.13 -2.66
N GLY A 49 -4.61 -4.06 -3.00
CA GLY A 49 -5.72 -3.50 -2.22
C GLY A 49 -7.09 -4.02 -2.63
#